data_AF-A0AA97AP82-F1
#
_entry.id   AF-A0AA97AP82-F1
#
_cell.length_a   1.000
_cell.length_b   1.000
_cell.length_c   1.000
_cell.angle_alpha   90.00
_cell.angle_beta   90.00
_cell.angle_gamma   90.00
#
_symmetry.space_group_name_H-M   'P 1'
#
loop_
_entity.id
_entity.type
_entity.pdbx_description
1 polymer ?
#
loop_
_entity_poly.entity_id
_entity_poly.type
_entity_poly.pdbx_seq_one_letter_code
_entity_poly.pdbx_strand_id
1 'polypeptide(L)' 'MRAKIIQVLQAKAPQQLSVGFIQGHYEASNPPRLLDEKQLRDILIELSSPLTGFVGRKESDRFYFLRPFQ' A
#
# COMPACT_ATOMS: atom_id res chain seq x y z
N MET A 1 -1.03 11.11 -1.95
CA MET A 1 -0.43 9.88 -2.50
C MET A 1 -0.35 8.76 -1.45
N ARG A 2 0.60 8.78 -0.50
CA ARG A 2 0.79 7.71 0.52
C ARG A 2 -0.46 7.38 1.35
N ALA A 3 -1.20 8.40 1.81
CA ALA A 3 -2.46 8.21 2.55
C ALA A 3 -3.50 7.39 1.77
N LYS A 4 -3.59 7.58 0.44
CA LYS A 4 -4.54 6.84 -0.41
C LYS A 4 -4.16 5.36 -0.54
N ILE A 5 -2.87 5.06 -0.65
CA ILE A 5 -2.34 3.68 -0.68
C ILE A 5 -2.69 2.96 0.64
N ILE A 6 -2.54 3.64 1.78
CA ILE A 6 -2.91 3.07 3.08
C ILE A 6 -4.41 2.92 3.23
N GLN A 7 -5.22 3.86 2.73
CA GLN A 7 -6.69 3.71 2.72
C GLN A 7 -7.13 2.45 1.94
N VAL A 8 -6.47 2.12 0.82
CA VAL A 8 -6.73 0.87 0.09
C VAL A 8 -6.45 -0.35 0.96
N LEU A 9 -5.31 -0.39 1.64
CA LEU A 9 -4.96 -1.48 2.56
C LEU A 9 -5.90 -1.55 3.77
N GLN A 10 -6.25 -0.40 4.35
CA GLN A 10 -7.15 -0.28 5.50
C GLN A 10 -8.56 -0.81 5.17
N ALA A 11 -9.09 -0.44 3.99
CA ALA A 11 -10.41 -0.89 3.54
C ALA A 11 -10.50 -2.41 3.28
N LYS A 12 -9.35 -3.08 3.20
CA LYS A 12 -9.25 -4.53 3.00
C LYS A 12 -8.64 -5.25 4.20
N ALA A 13 -8.38 -4.55 5.30
CA ALA A 13 -7.78 -5.15 6.49
C ALA A 13 -8.67 -6.30 7.03
N PRO A 14 -8.07 -7.40 7.52
CA PRO A 14 -6.63 -7.66 7.70
C PRO A 14 -5.97 -8.39 6.50
N GLN A 15 -6.55 -8.33 5.30
CA GLN A 15 -6.06 -9.09 4.14
C GLN A 15 -4.67 -8.66 3.67
N GLN A 16 -3.93 -9.63 3.13
CA GLN A 16 -2.64 -9.43 2.49
C GLN A 16 -2.81 -9.28 0.97
N LEU A 17 -2.49 -8.11 0.44
CA LEU A 17 -2.73 -7.74 -0.95
C LEU A 17 -1.44 -7.80 -1.75
N SER A 18 -1.52 -8.21 -3.02
CA SER A 18 -0.40 -8.08 -3.97
C SER A 18 -0.27 -6.63 -4.45
N VAL A 19 0.92 -6.27 -4.96
CA VAL A 19 1.17 -4.93 -5.52
C VAL A 19 0.18 -4.59 -6.63
N GLY A 20 -0.05 -5.50 -7.59
CA GLY A 20 -1.01 -5.27 -8.68
C GLY A 20 -2.45 -5.03 -8.21
N PHE A 21 -2.89 -5.69 -7.13
CA PHE A 21 -4.22 -5.43 -6.56
C PHE A 21 -4.31 -4.02 -5.95
N ILE A 22 -3.29 -3.63 -5.19
CA ILE A 22 -3.20 -2.29 -4.58
C ILE A 22 -3.15 -1.24 -5.68
N GLN A 23 -2.39 -1.49 -6.76
CA GLN A 23 -2.29 -0.61 -7.91
C GLN A 23 -3.65 -0.40 -8.58
N GLY A 24 -4.35 -1.47 -8.95
CA GLY A 24 -5.65 -1.36 -9.61
C GLY A 24 -6.67 -0.58 -8.77
N HIS A 25 -6.70 -0.79 -7.45
CA HIS A 25 -7.55 0.01 -6.57
C HIS A 25 -7.10 1.45 -6.39
N TYR A 26 -5.79 1.70 -6.34
CA TYR A 26 -5.25 3.06 -6.28
C TYR A 26 -5.61 3.84 -7.55
N GLU A 27 -5.44 3.23 -8.73
CA GLU A 27 -5.79 3.83 -10.03
C GLU A 27 -7.30 4.07 -10.16
N ALA A 28 -8.14 3.10 -9.76
CA ALA A 28 -9.59 3.24 -9.75
C ALA A 28 -10.09 4.37 -8.83
N SER A 29 -9.24 4.86 -7.93
CA SER A 29 -9.55 6.00 -7.07
C SER A 29 -9.25 7.37 -7.70
N ASN A 30 -8.87 7.39 -8.97
CA ASN A 30 -8.49 8.54 -9.78
C ASN A 30 -7.47 9.48 -9.08
N PRO A 31 -6.26 8.96 -8.78
CA PRO A 31 -5.26 9.72 -8.07
C PRO A 31 -4.65 10.82 -8.97
N PRO A 32 -4.10 11.90 -8.39
CA PRO A 32 -3.48 12.98 -9.17
C PRO A 32 -2.23 12.51 -9.94
N ARG A 33 -1.67 11.35 -9.59
CA ARG A 33 -0.54 10.73 -10.26
C ARG A 33 -0.71 9.21 -10.25
N LEU A 34 -0.67 8.60 -11.43
CA LEU A 34 -0.53 7.16 -11.60
C LEU A 34 0.88 6.71 -11.21
N LEU A 35 0.97 5.52 -10.63
CA LEU A 35 2.22 4.91 -10.22
C LEU A 35 2.37 3.61 -10.99
N ASP A 36 3.54 3.38 -11.57
CA ASP A 36 3.86 2.05 -12.08
C ASP A 36 4.05 1.06 -10.91
N GLU A 37 4.04 -0.24 -11.22
CA GLU A 37 4.11 -1.29 -10.22
C GLU A 37 5.39 -1.20 -9.37
N LYS A 38 6.52 -0.81 -9.98
CA LYS A 38 7.80 -0.67 -9.28
C LYS A 38 7.77 0.53 -8.32
N GLN A 39 7.27 1.68 -8.75
CA GLN A 39 7.12 2.87 -7.92
C GLN A 39 6.21 2.59 -6.72
N LEU A 40 5.08 1.93 -6.95
CA LEU A 40 4.15 1.57 -5.88
C LEU A 40 4.81 0.59 -4.90
N ARG A 41 5.51 -0.42 -5.40
CA ARG A 41 6.27 -1.37 -4.58
C ARG A 41 7.32 -0.67 -3.71
N ASP A 42 8.11 0.23 -4.28
CA ASP A 42 9.14 0.97 -3.54
C ASP A 42 8.51 1.80 -2.39
N ILE A 43 7.36 2.45 -2.65
CA ILE A 43 6.60 3.18 -1.62
C ILE A 43 6.06 2.23 -0.54
N LEU A 44 5.52 1.08 -0.92
CA LEU A 44 5.00 0.09 0.03
C LEU A 44 6.12 -0.49 0.91
N ILE A 45 7.32 -0.68 0.36
CA ILE A 45 8.51 -1.08 1.12
C ILE A 45 8.89 0.02 2.13
N GLU A 46 8.93 1.29 1.71
CA GLU A 46 9.19 2.44 2.59
C GLU A 46 8.18 2.48 3.74
N LEU A 47 6.88 2.36 3.44
CA LEU A 47 5.80 2.35 4.42
C LEU A 47 5.84 1.13 5.36
N SER A 48 6.46 0.04 4.91
CA SER A 48 6.72 -1.16 5.72
C SER A 48 7.99 -1.10 6.56
N SER A 49 8.78 -0.04 6.41
CA SER A 49 9.97 0.13 7.22
C SER A 49 9.58 0.25 8.71
N PRO A 50 10.45 -0.20 9.63
CA PRO A 50 10.22 -0.06 11.06
C PRO A 50 10.00 1.39 11.51
N LEU A 51 10.48 2.36 10.72
CA LEU A 51 10.38 3.79 11.01
C LEU A 51 8.94 4.32 10.86
N THR A 52 8.17 3.77 9.92
CA THR A 52 6.79 4.21 9.64
C THR A 52 5.76 3.26 10.25
N GLY A 53 5.92 1.96 10.05
CA GLY A 53 5.07 0.92 10.66
C GLY A 53 3.57 1.02 10.34
N PHE A 54 3.18 1.65 9.23
CA PHE A 54 1.77 1.75 8.81
C PHE A 54 1.30 0.53 8.01
N VAL A 55 2.25 -0.11 7.31
CA VAL A 55 2.02 -1.23 6.42
C VAL A 55 2.91 -2.39 6.85
N GLY A 56 2.38 -3.59 6.91
CA GLY A 56 3.16 -4.80 7.09
C GLY A 56 3.51 -5.42 5.75
N ARG A 57 4.64 -6.13 5.68
CA ARG A 57 5.08 -6.87 4.50
C ARG A 57 5.32 -8.33 4.87
N LYS A 58 4.85 -9.25 4.03
CA LYS A 58 5.14 -10.68 4.09
C LYS A 58 5.96 -11.12 2.87
N GLU A 59 6.40 -12.37 2.90
CA GLU A 59 7.06 -13.02 1.77
C GLU A 59 6.24 -12.85 0.47
N SER A 60 6.92 -12.83 -0.67
CA SER A 60 6.29 -12.63 -2.00
C SER A 60 5.59 -11.27 -2.22
N ASP A 61 6.10 -10.20 -1.60
CA ASP A 61 5.61 -8.82 -1.80
C ASP A 61 4.12 -8.63 -1.56
N ARG A 62 3.66 -9.29 -0.50
CA ARG A 62 2.31 -9.13 0.03
C ARG A 62 2.31 -8.09 1.13
N PHE A 63 1.40 -7.13 1.04
CA PHE A 63 1.31 -6.00 1.97
C PHE A 63 -0.05 -6.00 2.68
N TYR A 64 -0.05 -5.59 3.95
CA TYR A 64 -1.27 -5.54 4.76
C TYR A 64 -1.28 -4.31 5.66
N PHE A 65 -2.46 -3.88 6.07
CA PHE A 65 -2.62 -2.73 6.96
C PHE A 65 -2.18 -3.08 8.39
N LEU A 66 -1.38 -2.21 9.02
CA LEU A 66 -1.05 -2.30 10.45
C LEU A 66 -1.82 -1.27 11.28
N ARG A 67 -1.76 0.00 10.89
CA ARG A 67 -2.36 1.13 11.65
C ARG A 67 -2.54 2.37 10.76
N PRO A 68 -3.46 3.29 11.09
CA PRO A 68 -3.67 4.51 10.31
C PRO A 68 -2.48 5.49 10.45
N PHE A 69 -2.35 6.41 9.50
CA PHE A 69 -1.50 7.61 9.66
C PHE A 69 -2.10 8.46 10.80
N GLN A 70 -1.26 8.89 11.75
CA GLN A 70 -1.62 9.92 12.74
C GLN A 70 -1.51 11.31 12.12
#